data_AF-A0A607KAF8-F1
#
_entry.id   AF-A0A607KAF8-F1
#
_cell.length_a   1.000
_cell.length_b   1.000
_cell.length_c   1.000
_cell.angle_alpha   90.00
_cell.angle_beta   90.00
_cell.angle_gamma   90.00
#
_symmetry.space_group_name_H-M   'P 1'
#
loop_
_entity.id
_entity.type
_entity.pdbx_description
1 polymer ?
#
loop_
_entity_poly.entity_id
_entity_poly.type
_entity_poly.pdbx_seq_one_letter_code
_entity_poly.pdbx_strand_id
1 'polypeptide(L)' 'MADELDHLQVQEDLLTRLHIQAARQQLIRDGESLSECECCGNDIPLRRQQTIPGVRTCTECQRVLEIRNKHYQR' A
#
# COMPACT_ATOMS: atom_id res chain seq x y z
N MET A 1 -28.22 -19.93 -21.51
CA MET A 1 -27.47 -20.75 -20.54
C MET A 1 -26.09 -20.15 -20.52
N ALA A 2 -25.59 -19.78 -19.34
CA ALA A 2 -24.20 -19.33 -19.25
C ALA A 2 -23.30 -20.51 -19.63
N ASP A 3 -22.32 -20.28 -20.50
CA ASP A 3 -21.39 -21.32 -20.89
C ASP A 3 -20.19 -21.38 -19.91
N GLU A 4 -19.26 -22.30 -20.15
CA GLU A 4 -18.08 -22.46 -19.31
C GLU A 4 -17.22 -21.19 -19.26
N LEU A 5 -17.19 -20.41 -20.35
CA LEU A 5 -16.42 -19.18 -20.45
C LEU A 5 -17.03 -18.07 -19.57
N ASP A 6 -18.36 -17.96 -19.56
CA ASP A 6 -19.08 -17.03 -18.69
C ASP A 6 -18.76 -17.30 -17.21
N HIS A 7 -18.65 -18.58 -16.81
CA HIS A 7 -18.32 -18.96 -15.44
C HIS A 7 -16.86 -18.62 -15.06
N LEU A 8 -15.91 -18.80 -15.97
CA LEU A 8 -14.51 -18.43 -15.75
C LEU A 8 -14.33 -16.92 -15.58
N GLN A 9 -15.01 -16.11 -16.39
CA GLN A 9 -14.96 -14.66 -16.27
C GLN A 9 -15.43 -14.17 -14.89
N VAL A 10 -16.53 -14.74 -14.38
CA VAL A 10 -17.03 -14.41 -13.03
C VAL A 10 -16.00 -14.74 -11.95
N GLN A 11 -15.27 -15.86 -12.10
CA GLN A 11 -14.20 -16.23 -11.18
C GLN A 11 -13.03 -15.24 -11.22
N GLU A 12 -12.57 -14.86 -12.41
CA GLU A 12 -11.50 -13.87 -12.58
C GLU A 12 -11.89 -12.50 -12.01
N ASP A 13 -13.13 -12.06 -12.25
CA ASP A 13 -13.66 -10.82 -11.70
C ASP A 13 -13.67 -10.83 -10.18
N LEU A 14 -14.08 -11.95 -9.58
CA LEU A 14 -14.08 -12.10 -8.12
C LEU A 14 -12.65 -11.99 -7.58
N LEU A 15 -11.70 -12.73 -8.14
CA LEU A 15 -10.30 -12.71 -7.72
C LEU A 15 -9.71 -11.30 -7.87
N THR A 16 -9.98 -10.63 -8.98
CA THR A 16 -9.52 -9.27 -9.26
C THR A 16 -10.06 -8.28 -8.23
N ARG A 17 -11.36 -8.35 -7.91
CA ARG A 17 -11.97 -7.49 -6.88
C ARG A 17 -11.35 -7.71 -5.50
N LEU A 18 -11.10 -8.97 -5.12
CA LEU A 18 -10.45 -9.30 -3.86
C LEU A 18 -9.02 -8.75 -3.80
N HIS A 19 -8.23 -8.89 -4.86
CA HIS A 19 -6.89 -8.32 -4.93
C HIS A 19 -6.90 -6.78 -4.82
N ILE A 20 -7.83 -6.11 -5.51
CA ILE A 20 -7.98 -4.65 -5.42
C ILE A 20 -8.33 -4.24 -3.98
N GLN A 21 -9.26 -4.95 -3.34
CA GLN A 21 -9.66 -4.65 -1.96
C GLN A 21 -8.49 -4.84 -0.98
N ALA A 22 -7.75 -5.95 -1.10
CA ALA A 22 -6.57 -6.21 -0.27
C ALA A 22 -5.50 -5.13 -0.44
N ALA A 23 -5.20 -4.73 -1.68
CA ALA A 23 -4.23 -3.66 -1.96
C ALA A 23 -4.68 -2.31 -1.37
N ARG A 24 -5.97 -1.97 -1.45
CA ARG A 24 -6.52 -0.75 -0.83
C ARG A 24 -6.36 -0.77 0.69
N GLN A 25 -6.66 -1.90 1.33
CA GLN A 25 -6.52 -2.04 2.78
C GLN A 25 -5.06 -1.90 3.26
N GLN A 26 -4.08 -2.32 2.46
CA GLN A 26 -2.66 -2.13 2.80
C GLN A 26 -2.20 -0.66 2.71
N LEU A 27 -2.86 0.14 1.86
CA LEU A 27 -2.54 1.56 1.67
C LEU A 27 -3.22 2.47 2.69
N ILE A 28 -4.42 2.10 3.15
CA ILE A 28 -5.14 2.85 4.16
C ILE A 28 -4.45 2.62 5.51
N ARG A 29 -3.80 3.66 6.01
CA ARG A 29 -3.35 3.73 7.40
C ARG A 29 -4.13 4.85 8.06
N ASP A 30 -5.06 4.48 8.93
CA ASP A 30 -5.80 5.45 9.72
C ASP A 30 -4.89 6.01 10.83
N GLY A 31 -4.84 7.34 10.94
CA GLY A 31 -4.13 8.01 12.03
C GLY A 31 -3.45 9.33 11.63
N GLU A 32 -2.98 10.04 12.66
CA GLU A 32 -2.20 11.25 12.51
C GLU A 32 -0.79 10.93 11.97
N SER A 33 -0.33 11.76 11.05
CA SER A 33 1.01 11.70 10.49
C SER A 33 2.04 12.12 11.54
N LEU A 34 3.13 11.37 11.68
CA LEU A 34 4.25 11.77 12.55
C LEU A 34 4.99 12.97 11.96
N SER A 35 5.48 13.84 12.83
CA SER A 35 6.40 14.93 12.47
C SER A 35 7.82 14.40 12.23
N GLU A 36 8.21 13.38 12.97
CA GLU A 36 9.57 12.81 12.97
C GLU A 36 9.55 11.35 12.51
N CYS A 37 10.58 10.96 11.75
CA CYS A 37 10.71 9.61 11.23
C CYS A 37 11.08 8.61 12.33
N GLU A 38 10.31 7.53 12.48
CA GLU A 38 10.58 6.50 13.49
C GLU A 38 11.88 5.71 13.26
N CYS A 39 12.41 5.66 12.04
CA CYS A 39 13.64 4.93 11.72
C CYS A 39 14.91 5.74 11.92
N CYS A 40 14.89 7.04 11.63
CA CYS A 40 16.11 7.85 11.59
C CYS A 40 16.04 9.15 12.39
N GLY A 41 14.86 9.50 12.95
CA GLY A 41 14.66 10.72 13.72
C GLY A 41 14.61 12.01 12.91
N ASN A 42 14.73 11.96 11.59
CA ASN A 42 14.64 13.15 10.73
C ASN A 42 13.18 13.62 10.57
N ASP A 43 13.00 14.92 10.36
CA ASP A 43 11.69 15.50 10.04
C ASP A 43 11.07 14.87 8.78
N ILE A 44 9.79 14.53 8.87
CA ILE A 44 8.98 14.07 7.75
C ILE A 44 8.47 15.31 7.00
N PRO A 45 8.72 15.44 5.68
CA PRO A 45 8.30 16.62 4.94
C PRO A 45 6.77 16.79 4.98
N LEU A 46 6.30 18.02 5.22
CA LEU A 46 4.87 18.37 5.30
C LEU A 46 4.06 17.86 4.11
N ARG A 47 4.63 17.90 2.91
CA ARG A 47 4.00 17.37 1.69
C ARG A 47 3.59 15.90 1.84
N ARG A 48 4.40 15.07 2.52
CA ARG A 48 4.05 13.67 2.80
C ARG A 48 3.00 13.54 3.90
N GLN A 49 3.11 14.34 4.96
CA GLN A 49 2.15 14.33 6.06
C GLN A 49 0.73 14.65 5.58
N GLN A 50 0.60 15.56 4.61
CA GLN A 50 -0.67 15.94 3.98
C GLN A 50 -1.17 14.93 2.92
N THR A 51 -0.26 14.28 2.20
CA THR A 51 -0.64 13.36 1.11
C THR A 51 -0.99 11.96 1.62
N ILE A 52 -0.30 11.50 2.67
CA ILE A 52 -0.40 10.13 3.17
C ILE A 52 -0.90 10.20 4.62
N PRO A 53 -2.14 9.78 4.90
CA PRO A 53 -2.61 9.67 6.29
C PRO A 53 -1.76 8.64 7.04
N GLY A 54 -1.38 8.97 8.27
CA GLY A 54 -0.60 8.08 9.14
C GLY A 54 0.84 7.81 8.69
N VAL A 55 1.49 8.75 7.98
CA VAL A 55 2.91 8.56 7.59
C VAL A 55 3.81 8.53 8.82
N ARG A 56 4.72 7.54 8.88
CA ARG A 56 5.67 7.35 10.00
C ARG A 56 7.15 7.38 9.61
N THR A 57 7.43 7.30 8.32
CA THR A 57 8.79 7.21 7.77
C THR A 57 9.06 8.38 6.82
N CYS A 58 10.30 8.88 6.82
CA CYS A 58 10.75 9.87 5.83
C CYS A 58 10.85 9.24 4.42
N THR A 59 11.03 10.07 3.38
CA THR A 59 11.13 9.62 1.98
C THR A 59 12.23 8.58 1.78
N GLU A 60 13.40 8.82 2.36
CA GLU A 60 14.57 7.96 2.17
C GLU A 60 14.39 6.60 2.86
N CYS A 61 13.93 6.61 4.12
CA CYS A 61 13.63 5.36 4.83
C CYS A 61 12.53 4.56 4.14
N GLN A 62 11.48 5.23 3.63
CA GLN A 62 10.44 4.56 2.87
C GLN A 62 10.98 3.91 1.59
N ARG A 63 11.84 4.61 0.86
CA ARG A 63 12.48 4.07 -0.35
C ARG A 63 13.28 2.80 -0.06
N VAL A 64 14.05 2.79 1.03
CA VAL A 64 14.83 1.61 1.45
C VAL A 64 13.89 0.46 1.83
N LEU A 65 12.81 0.73 2.55
CA LEU A 65 11.81 -0.29 2.92
C LEU A 65 11.14 -0.89 1.69
N GLU A 66 10.80 -0.08 0.69
CA GLU A 66 10.21 -0.55 -0.57
C GLU A 66 11.18 -1.41 -1.39
N ILE A 67 12.46 -0.99 -1.48
CA ILE A 67 13.49 -1.78 -2.14
C ILE A 67 13.64 -3.15 -1.44
N ARG A 68 13.76 -3.15 -0.10
CA ARG A 68 13.84 -4.38 0.69
C ARG A 68 12.63 -5.28 0.45
N ASN A 69 11.41 -4.76 0.56
CA ASN A 69 10.19 -5.54 0.31
C ASN A 69 10.17 -6.13 -1.10
N LYS A 70 10.52 -5.35 -2.12
CA LYS A 70 10.57 -5.85 -3.52
C LYS A 70 11.60 -6.98 -3.70
N HIS A 71 12.73 -6.93 -2.99
CA HIS A 71 13.71 -8.00 -3.02
C HIS A 71 13.22 -9.27 -2.33
N TYR A 72 12.50 -9.17 -1.21
CA TYR A 72 11.97 -10.33 -0.48
C TYR A 72 10.69 -10.91 -1.10
N GLN A 73 10.01 -10.18 -1.98
CA GLN A 73 8.80 -10.63 -2.69
C GLN A 73 9.10 -11.29 -4.05
N ARG A 74 10.37 -11.29 -4.49
CA ARG A 74 10.84 -12.03 -5.66
C ARG A 74 11.40 -13.38 -5.25
#